data_AF-A0A370DY91-F1
#
_entry.id   AF-A0A370DY91-F1
#
_cell.length_a   1.000
_cell.length_b   1.000
_cell.length_c   1.000
_cell.angle_alpha   90.00
_cell.angle_beta   90.00
_cell.angle_gamma   90.00
#
_symmetry.space_group_name_H-M   'P 1'
#
loop_
_entity.id
_entity.type
_entity.pdbx_description
1 polymer ?
#
loop_
_entity_poly.entity_id
_entity_poly.type
_entity_poly.pdbx_seq_one_letter_code
_entity_poly.pdbx_strand_id
1 'polypeptide(L)' 'VAEAEGEGHVHAAGVNITLKGGRTVQAAIDPKVMRRLLEVVTAEELGDLVNAIADAVENPDQRSICQR' A
#
# COMPACT_ATOMS: atom_id res chain seq x y z
N VAL A 1 -12.15 -13.69 -26.82
CA VAL A 1 -12.15 -12.32 -27.37
C VAL A 1 -13.33 -11.60 -26.71
N ALA A 2 -13.05 -10.59 -25.90
CA ALA A 2 -14.07 -9.72 -25.33
C ALA A 2 -13.44 -8.33 -25.21
N GLU A 3 -13.89 -7.45 -26.09
CA GLU A 3 -13.50 -6.04 -26.14
C GLU A 3 -14.65 -5.24 -25.53
N ALA A 4 -14.31 -4.28 -24.66
CA ALA A 4 -15.19 -3.20 -24.27
C ALA A 4 -14.35 -1.92 -24.23
N GLU A 5 -14.68 -1.04 -25.15
CA GLU A 5 -14.18 0.29 -25.43
C GLU A 5 -14.48 1.26 -24.26
N GLY A 6 -13.71 2.35 -24.12
CA GLY A 6 -14.21 3.58 -23.50
C GLY A 6 -13.35 4.26 -22.44
N GLU A 7 -12.69 5.36 -22.85
CA GLU A 7 -12.67 6.64 -22.12
C GLU A 7 -11.76 6.75 -20.87
N GLY A 8 -10.55 7.30 -21.09
CA GLY A 8 -9.70 7.86 -20.06
C GLY A 8 -9.11 6.81 -19.14
N HIS A 9 -7.99 6.19 -19.53
CA HIS A 9 -7.19 5.37 -18.63
C HIS A 9 -6.76 6.21 -17.42
N VAL A 10 -7.59 6.23 -16.38
CA VAL A 10 -7.16 6.48 -15.02
C VAL A 10 -6.29 5.29 -14.67
N HIS A 11 -5.02 5.39 -15.10
CA HIS A 11 -3.98 4.61 -14.48
C HIS A 11 -4.09 5.00 -13.00
N ALA A 12 -4.62 4.10 -12.19
CA ALA A 12 -4.67 4.21 -10.76
C ALA A 12 -4.03 2.92 -10.26
N ALA A 13 -2.87 3.05 -9.64
CA ALA A 13 -2.26 1.93 -8.94
C ALA A 13 -2.81 1.94 -7.52
N GLY A 14 -3.28 0.81 -7.03
CA GLY A 14 -3.83 0.69 -5.68
C GLY A 14 -3.10 -0.36 -4.87
N VAL A 15 -2.90 -0.10 -3.58
CA VAL A 15 -2.50 -1.14 -2.61
C VAL A 15 -3.69 -1.42 -1.71
N ASN A 16 -4.00 -2.70 -1.54
CA ASN A 16 -4.99 -3.15 -0.56
C ASN A 16 -4.27 -3.42 0.75
N ILE A 17 -4.68 -2.75 1.82
CA ILE A 17 -4.16 -2.93 3.17
C ILE A 17 -5.24 -3.60 4.01
N THR A 18 -4.92 -4.73 4.65
CA THR A 18 -5.81 -5.38 5.60
C THR A 18 -5.42 -4.97 7.01
N LEU A 19 -6.28 -4.18 7.65
CA LEU A 19 -6.12 -3.72 9.02
C LEU A 19 -6.43 -4.84 10.02
N LYS A 20 -5.91 -4.74 11.25
CA LYS A 20 -6.10 -5.76 12.31
C LYS A 20 -7.57 -6.09 12.60
N GLY A 21 -8.48 -5.16 12.37
CA GLY A 21 -9.93 -5.37 12.50
C GLY A 21 -10.58 -6.19 11.36
N GLY A 22 -9.80 -6.79 10.46
CA GLY A 22 -10.31 -7.49 9.28
C GLY A 22 -10.86 -6.57 8.19
N ARG A 23 -10.66 -5.25 8.34
CA ARG A 23 -11.09 -4.23 7.39
C ARG A 23 -10.03 -4.07 6.32
N THR A 24 -10.39 -4.29 5.06
CA THR A 24 -9.51 -3.98 3.93
C THR A 24 -9.78 -2.56 3.44
N VAL A 25 -8.72 -1.76 3.32
CA VAL A 25 -8.76 -0.41 2.77
C VAL A 25 -7.92 -0.38 1.51
N GLN A 26 -8.40 0.31 0.47
CA GLN A 26 -7.64 0.54 -0.75
C GLN A 26 -7.04 1.94 -0.71
N ALA A 27 -5.72 2.03 -0.82
CA ALA A 27 -5.00 3.29 -0.98
C ALA A 27 -4.69 3.51 -2.47
N ALA A 28 -5.12 4.64 -3.01
CA ALA A 28 -4.75 5.07 -4.35
C ALA A 28 -3.35 5.68 -4.35
N ILE A 29 -2.50 5.21 -5.27
CA ILE A 29 -1.13 5.66 -5.47
C ILE A 29 -0.99 6.12 -6.91
N ASP A 30 -0.24 7.20 -7.11
CA ASP A 30 0.11 7.65 -8.46
C ASP A 30 0.84 6.52 -9.23
N PRO A 31 0.40 6.18 -10.45
CA PRO A 31 0.97 5.07 -11.21
C PRO A 31 2.41 5.26 -11.62
N LYS A 32 2.90 6.51 -11.74
CA LYS A 32 4.30 6.79 -12.06
C LYS A 32 5.15 6.50 -10.84
N VAL A 33 4.67 6.86 -9.65
CA VAL A 33 5.31 6.52 -8.38
C VAL A 33 5.35 5.00 -8.20
N MET A 34 4.22 4.31 -8.38
CA MET A 34 4.16 2.85 -8.25
C MET A 34 5.13 2.16 -9.23
N ARG A 35 5.17 2.60 -10.49
CA ARG A 35 6.11 2.04 -11.48
C ARG A 35 7.55 2.18 -11.03
N ARG A 36 7.95 3.40 -10.66
CA ARG A 36 9.33 3.67 -10.21
C ARG A 36 9.68 2.88 -8.96
N LEU A 37 8.71 2.65 -8.07
CA LEU A 37 8.93 1.85 -6.86
C LEU A 37 9.17 0.38 -7.22
N LEU A 38 8.32 -0.19 -8.08
CA LEU A 38 8.42 -1.58 -8.54
C LEU A 38 9.66 -1.87 -9.43
N GLU A 39 10.39 -0.84 -9.87
CA GLU A 39 11.70 -1.03 -10.50
C GLU A 39 12.81 -1.40 -9.51
N VAL A 40 12.60 -1.15 -8.21
CA VAL A 40 13.63 -1.28 -7.16
C VAL A 40 13.23 -2.22 -6.03
N VAL A 41 11.92 -2.33 -5.76
CA VAL A 41 11.37 -3.25 -4.74
C VAL A 41 10.35 -4.18 -5.36
N THR A 42 10.25 -5.40 -4.82
CA THR A 42 9.19 -6.33 -5.20
C THR A 42 7.85 -5.92 -4.61
N ALA A 43 6.76 -6.47 -5.16
CA ALA A 43 5.42 -6.25 -4.62
C ALA A 43 5.27 -6.80 -3.19
N GLU A 44 6.00 -7.87 -2.85
CA GLU A 44 6.03 -8.46 -1.51
C GLU A 44 6.70 -7.52 -0.51
N GLU A 45 7.89 -7.00 -0.81
CA GLU A 45 8.58 -6.03 0.05
C GLU A 45 7.78 -4.75 0.27
N LEU A 46 7.08 -4.28 -0.78
CA LEU A 46 6.16 -3.16 -0.64
C LEU A 46 4.99 -3.50 0.29
N GLY A 47 4.45 -4.71 0.19
CA GLY A 47 3.42 -5.21 1.10
C GLY A 47 3.90 -5.26 2.54
N ASP A 48 5.10 -5.78 2.79
CA ASP A 48 5.72 -5.84 4.12
C ASP A 48 5.93 -4.45 4.71
N LEU A 49 6.43 -3.49 3.91
CA LEU A 49 6.60 -2.10 4.33
C LEU A 49 5.26 -1.47 4.74
N VAL A 50 4.24 -1.64 3.91
CA VAL A 50 2.91 -1.06 4.16
C VAL A 50 2.27 -1.69 5.40
N ASN A 51 2.40 -3.01 5.58
CA ASN A 51 1.89 -3.71 6.76
C ASN A 51 2.61 -3.25 8.03
N ALA A 52 3.92 -3.06 8.01
CA ALA A 52 4.67 -2.55 9.16
C ALA A 52 4.22 -1.14 9.56
N ILE A 53 3.98 -0.26 8.58
CA ILE A 53 3.46 1.10 8.83
C ILE A 53 2.04 1.02 9.40
N ALA A 54 1.16 0.19 8.82
CA ALA A 54 -0.20 0.01 9.30
C ALA A 54 -0.22 -0.51 10.74
N ASP A 55 0.60 -1.51 11.07
CA ASP A 55 0.70 -2.06 12.42
C ASP A 55 1.16 -1.00 13.43
N ALA A 56 2.16 -0.18 13.08
CA ALA A 56 2.66 0.90 13.93
C ALA A 56 1.63 2.02 14.15
N VAL A 57 0.81 2.33 13.13
CA VAL A 57 -0.29 3.31 13.26
C VAL A 57 -1.45 2.75 14.09
N GLU A 58 -1.78 1.47 13.94
CA GLU A 58 -2.83 0.79 14.70
C GLU A 58 -2.40 0.48 16.14
N ASN A 59 -1.11 0.30 16.39
CA ASN A 59 -0.52 0.02 17.69
C ASN A 59 0.60 1.03 17.97
N PRO A 60 0.26 2.31 18.18
CA PRO A 60 1.25 3.33 18.43
C PRO A 60 1.95 3.03 19.75
N ASP A 61 3.21 2.60 19.67
CA ASP A 61 4.03 2.41 20.86
C ASP A 61 4.44 3.78 21.40
N GLN A 62 3.76 4.24 22.44
CA GLN A 62 4.06 5.51 23.10
C GLN A 62 5.27 5.42 24.04
N ARG A 63 5.93 4.26 24.13
CA ARG A 63 7.11 4.13 24.99
C ARG A 63 8.24 4.87 24.30
N SER A 64 8.79 5.85 25.00
CA SER A 64 9.98 6.55 24.54
C SER A 64 11.11 5.53 24.34
N ILE A 65 11.74 5.57 23.17
CA ILE A 65 12.95 4.84 22.75
C ILE A 65 14.14 4.94 23.72
N CYS A 66 14.00 5.67 24.84
CA CYS A 66 15.01 5.85 25.88
C CYS A 66 14.80 4.98 27.13
N GLN A 67 13.85 4.03 27.15
CA GLN A 67 13.82 3.00 28.20
C GLN A 67 14.41 1.70 27.68
N ARG A 68 15.73 1.59 27.79
CA ARG A 68 16.46 0.33 27.72
C ARG A 68 17.13 0.07 29.06
#